data_AF-A0A2V6UT18-F1
#
_entry.id   AF-A0A2V6UT18-F1
#
_cell.length_a   1.000
_cell.length_b   1.000
_cell.length_c   1.000
_cell.angle_alpha   90.00
_cell.angle_beta   90.00
_cell.angle_gamma   90.00
#
_symmetry.space_group_name_H-M   'P 1'
#
loop_
_entity.id
_entity.type
_entity.pdbx_description
1 polymer ?
#
loop_
_entity_poly.entity_id
_entity_poly.type
_entity_poly.pdbx_seq_one_letter_code
_entity_poly.pdbx_strand_id
1 'polypeptide(L)'
;DFKYRFVDQPDGWLGAKVHVDIPYLVNLRLDPFERTGWPESGTRAGAQQYFDWFKYEFWRFVFVQQEVEKLAMTAVEYPPMQKGASFNLDAVKAKIEAARAAMSK
;
A
#
# COMPACT_ATOMS: atom_id res chain seq x y z
N ASP A 1 -7.25 -13.80 -8.90
CA ASP A 1 -8.34 -13.24 -9.73
C ASP A 1 -8.52 -11.76 -9.54
N PHE A 2 -8.71 -11.30 -8.30
CA PHE A 2 -8.84 -9.88 -8.01
C PHE A 2 -7.50 -9.28 -7.61
N LYS A 3 -7.25 -8.06 -8.07
CA LYS A 3 -6.13 -7.22 -7.67
C LYS A 3 -6.66 -6.04 -6.86
N TYR A 4 -6.01 -5.78 -5.73
CA TYR A 4 -6.28 -4.62 -4.86
C TYR A 4 -5.07 -3.69 -4.94
N ARG A 5 -5.30 -2.39 -5.18
CA ARG A 5 -4.23 -1.40 -5.31
C ARG A 5 -4.52 -0.21 -4.39
N PHE A 6 -3.68 -0.08 -3.36
CA PHE A 6 -3.76 0.94 -2.30
C PHE A 6 -2.83 2.13 -2.51
N VAL A 7 -1.83 1.96 -3.39
CA VAL A 7 -0.94 3.02 -3.86
C VAL A 7 -0.93 2.90 -5.36
N ASP A 8 -1.17 4.01 -6.04
CA ASP A 8 -1.13 4.05 -7.50
C ASP A 8 0.19 4.61 -8.00
N GLN A 9 0.63 4.14 -9.16
CA GLN A 9 1.87 4.57 -9.79
C GLN A 9 1.65 4.65 -11.31
N PRO A 10 0.94 5.69 -11.79
CA PRO A 10 0.48 5.78 -13.17
C PRO A 10 1.64 5.87 -14.18
N ASP A 11 2.73 6.56 -13.82
CA ASP A 11 3.90 6.75 -14.69
C ASP A 11 4.95 5.62 -14.56
N GLY A 12 4.56 4.47 -14.00
CA GLY A 12 5.43 3.31 -13.83
C GLY A 12 6.52 3.52 -12.79
N TRP A 13 7.60 2.72 -12.85
CA TRP A 13 8.56 2.59 -11.74
C TRP A 13 9.19 3.91 -11.28
N LEU A 14 9.53 4.81 -12.21
CA LEU A 14 10.12 6.13 -11.93
C LEU A 14 9.07 7.19 -11.54
N GLY A 15 7.79 6.85 -11.69
CA GLY A 15 6.65 7.72 -11.42
C GLY A 15 6.40 7.96 -9.94
N ALA A 16 5.59 8.99 -9.68
CA ALA A 16 5.14 9.30 -8.34
C ALA A 16 4.31 8.15 -7.75
N LYS A 17 4.54 7.85 -6.47
CA LYS A 17 3.67 6.95 -5.70
C LYS A 17 2.54 7.78 -5.11
N VAL A 18 1.35 7.62 -5.67
CA VAL A 18 0.16 8.38 -5.31
C VAL A 18 -0.63 7.58 -4.28
N HIS A 19 -0.91 8.20 -3.13
CA HIS A 19 -1.86 7.67 -2.18
C HIS A 19 -3.27 7.97 -2.65
N VAL A 20 -4.10 6.94 -2.74
CA VAL A 20 -5.47 7.05 -3.21
C VAL A 20 -6.42 7.02 -2.02
N ASP A 21 -7.40 7.92 -2.00
CA ASP A 21 -8.42 7.93 -0.95
C ASP A 21 -9.33 6.70 -1.04
N ILE A 22 -9.61 6.27 -2.27
CA ILE A 22 -10.38 5.06 -2.56
C ILE A 22 -9.49 4.09 -3.35
N PRO A 23 -9.19 2.90 -2.80
CA PRO A 23 -8.39 1.90 -3.47
C PRO A 23 -9.01 1.44 -4.79
N TYR A 24 -8.19 0.91 -5.70
CA TYR A 24 -8.69 0.22 -6.87
C TYR A 24 -8.94 -1.25 -6.56
N LEU A 25 -9.99 -1.77 -7.18
CA LEU A 25 -10.34 -3.18 -7.24
C LEU A 25 -10.44 -3.56 -8.71
N VAL A 26 -9.68 -4.56 -9.15
CA VAL A 26 -9.68 -5.00 -10.54
C VAL A 26 -9.92 -6.50 -10.59
N ASN A 27 -10.83 -6.94 -11.45
CA ASN A 27 -10.97 -8.35 -11.78
C ASN A 27 -10.09 -8.68 -12.98
N LEU A 28 -8.94 -9.31 -12.74
CA LEU A 28 -7.95 -9.63 -13.78
C LEU A 28 -8.46 -10.64 -14.81
N ARG A 29 -9.55 -11.38 -14.53
CA ARG A 29 -10.14 -12.29 -15.52
C ARG A 29 -11.00 -11.55 -16.55
N LEU A 30 -11.67 -10.48 -16.12
CA LEU A 30 -12.52 -9.66 -16.98
C LEU A 30 -11.72 -8.54 -17.65
N ASP A 31 -10.79 -7.95 -16.92
CA ASP A 31 -9.93 -6.86 -17.37
C ASP A 31 -8.45 -7.20 -17.14
N PRO A 32 -7.87 -8.09 -17.97
CA PRO A 32 -6.48 -8.53 -17.81
C PRO A 32 -5.46 -7.40 -18.03
N PHE A 33 -5.87 -6.30 -18.67
CA PHE A 33 -5.01 -5.14 -18.94
C PHE A 33 -5.26 -3.98 -17.97
N GLU A 34 -6.14 -4.14 -16.99
CA GLU A 34 -6.42 -3.15 -15.94
C GLU A 34 -6.81 -1.75 -16.47
N ARG A 35 -7.58 -1.70 -17.57
CA ARG A 35 -7.94 -0.44 -18.26
C ARG A 35 -9.24 0.19 -17.78
N THR A 36 -10.07 -0.56 -17.05
CA THR A 36 -11.46 -0.18 -16.73
C THR A 36 -11.66 0.36 -15.31
N GLY A 37 -10.60 0.88 -14.69
CA GLY A 37 -10.62 1.49 -13.35
C GLY A 37 -11.32 2.86 -13.27
N TRP A 38 -10.93 3.68 -12.28
CA TRP A 38 -11.45 5.05 -12.10
C TRP A 38 -11.40 5.85 -13.42
N PRO A 39 -12.50 6.55 -13.79
CA PRO A 39 -12.55 7.29 -15.04
C PRO A 39 -11.63 8.52 -14.99
N GLU A 40 -10.88 8.73 -16.08
CA GLU A 40 -9.96 9.85 -16.25
C GLU A 40 -10.16 10.49 -17.63
N SER A 41 -9.92 11.81 -17.73
CA SER A 41 -9.88 12.55 -19.01
C SER A 41 -11.10 12.29 -19.91
N GLY A 42 -12.31 12.40 -19.34
CA GLY A 42 -13.56 12.17 -20.08
C GLY A 42 -13.70 10.72 -20.58
N THR A 43 -13.27 9.73 -19.77
CA THR A 43 -13.21 8.29 -20.10
C THR A 43 -12.25 7.90 -21.21
N ARG A 44 -11.22 8.71 -21.48
CA ARG A 44 -10.10 8.25 -22.29
C ARG A 44 -9.39 7.05 -21.63
N ALA A 45 -9.36 7.04 -20.30
CA ALA A 45 -8.96 5.91 -19.48
C ALA A 45 -10.02 5.65 -18.40
N GLY A 46 -10.14 4.38 -17.97
CA GLY A 46 -11.15 3.96 -17.00
C GLY A 46 -12.58 3.90 -17.55
N ALA A 47 -13.54 3.66 -16.66
CA ALA A 47 -14.95 3.55 -17.02
C ALA A 47 -15.85 4.36 -16.08
N GLN A 48 -16.87 5.04 -16.61
CA GLN A 48 -17.84 5.81 -15.79
C GLN A 48 -18.59 4.91 -14.81
N GLN A 49 -18.93 3.70 -15.25
CA GLN A 49 -19.68 2.73 -14.46
C GLN A 49 -18.80 1.99 -13.43
N TYR A 50 -17.50 2.28 -13.39
CA TYR A 50 -16.59 1.62 -12.45
C TYR A 50 -17.01 1.86 -10.99
N PHE A 51 -17.52 3.05 -10.65
CA PHE A 51 -17.93 3.33 -9.27
C PHE A 51 -19.11 2.45 -8.81
N ASP A 52 -20.09 2.21 -9.68
CA ASP A 52 -21.25 1.38 -9.34
C ASP A 52 -20.87 -0.10 -9.24
N TRP A 53 -20.01 -0.57 -10.16
CA TRP A 53 -19.41 -1.90 -10.04
C TRP A 53 -18.57 -2.04 -8.76
N PHE A 54 -17.76 -1.03 -8.44
CA PHE A 54 -16.92 -1.02 -7.24
C PHE A 54 -17.76 -1.10 -5.96
N LYS A 55 -18.88 -0.36 -5.87
CA LYS A 55 -19.80 -0.45 -4.72
C LYS A 55 -20.33 -1.87 -4.54
N TYR A 56 -20.73 -2.53 -5.63
CA TYR A 56 -21.25 -3.89 -5.58
C TYR A 56 -20.19 -4.89 -5.09
N GLU A 57 -18.93 -4.72 -5.51
CA GLU A 57 -17.83 -5.60 -5.14
C GLU A 57 -17.06 -5.13 -3.87
N PHE A 58 -17.51 -4.04 -3.23
CA PHE A 58 -16.79 -3.40 -2.12
C PHE A 58 -16.56 -4.33 -0.92
N TRP A 59 -17.51 -5.24 -0.67
CA TRP A 59 -17.42 -6.20 0.44
C TRP A 59 -16.17 -7.09 0.37
N ARG A 60 -15.54 -7.25 -0.80
CA ARG A 60 -14.32 -8.05 -0.98
C ARG A 60 -13.12 -7.55 -0.19
N PHE A 61 -13.11 -6.29 0.24
CA PHE A 61 -12.03 -5.76 1.07
C PHE A 61 -11.93 -6.45 2.45
N VAL A 62 -12.97 -7.17 2.89
CA VAL A 62 -12.89 -8.06 4.06
C VAL A 62 -11.83 -9.15 3.87
N PHE A 63 -11.65 -9.67 2.64
CA PHE A 63 -10.60 -10.66 2.36
C PHE A 63 -9.20 -10.09 2.49
N VAL A 64 -9.02 -8.81 2.12
CA VAL A 64 -7.72 -8.15 2.28
C VAL A 64 -7.37 -8.04 3.76
N GLN A 65 -8.35 -7.73 4.62
CA GLN A 65 -8.12 -7.66 6.07
C GLN A 65 -7.61 -9.01 6.61
N GLN A 66 -8.21 -10.12 6.17
CA GLN A 66 -7.78 -11.47 6.58
C GLN A 66 -6.35 -11.80 6.10
N GLU A 67 -5.97 -11.40 4.88
CA GLU A 67 -4.61 -11.62 4.38
C GLU A 67 -3.57 -10.73 5.10
N VAL A 68 -3.92 -9.48 5.40
CA VAL A 68 -3.07 -8.59 6.19
C VAL A 68 -2.92 -9.11 7.62
N GLU A 69 -3.97 -9.67 8.21
CA GLU A 69 -3.93 -10.30 9.52
C GLU A 69 -2.97 -11.51 9.53
N LYS A 70 -3.06 -12.40 8.52
CA LYS A 70 -2.10 -13.50 8.36
C LYS A 70 -0.67 -12.99 8.28
N LEU A 71 -0.43 -11.94 7.50
CA LEU A 71 0.90 -11.32 7.40
C LEU A 71 1.35 -10.74 8.76
N ALA A 72 0.44 -10.08 9.49
CA ALA A 72 0.74 -9.52 10.80
C ALA A 72 1.11 -10.61 11.83
N MET A 73 0.45 -11.77 11.78
CA MET A 73 0.82 -12.91 12.62
C MET A 73 2.25 -13.40 12.35
N THR A 74 2.73 -13.33 11.10
CA THR A 74 4.13 -13.70 10.81
C THR A 74 5.14 -12.76 11.45
N ALA A 75 4.81 -11.48 11.63
CA ALA A 75 5.67 -10.53 12.33
C ALA A 75 5.77 -10.82 13.85
N VAL A 76 4.76 -11.50 14.42
CA VAL A 76 4.78 -11.98 15.80
C VAL A 76 5.62 -13.24 15.92
N GLU A 77 5.41 -14.21 15.02
CA GLU A 77 6.14 -15.48 15.01
C GLU A 77 7.63 -15.31 14.67
N TYR A 78 7.93 -14.40 13.73
CA TYR A 78 9.28 -14.12 13.25
C TYR A 78 9.62 -12.66 13.52
N PRO A 79 9.93 -12.30 14.78
CA PRO A 79 10.22 -10.92 15.13
C PRO A 79 11.47 -10.43 14.38
N PRO A 80 11.48 -9.18 13.89
CA PRO A 80 12.61 -8.64 13.16
C PRO A 80 13.85 -8.60 14.06
N MET A 81 14.91 -9.31 13.67
CA MET A 81 16.18 -9.36 14.42
C MET A 81 16.87 -8.00 14.51
N GLN A 82 16.58 -7.11 13.56
CA GLN A 82 17.08 -5.74 13.51
C GLN A 82 15.92 -4.78 13.67
N LYS A 83 16.07 -3.76 14.53
CA LYS A 83 15.13 -2.64 14.56
C LYS A 83 14.98 -2.07 13.15
N GLY A 84 13.75 -1.97 12.66
CA GLY A 84 13.48 -1.40 11.34
C GLY A 84 14.16 -0.05 11.18
N ALA A 85 14.66 0.25 9.99
CA ALA A 85 15.29 1.52 9.70
C ALA A 85 14.30 2.65 10.04
N SER A 86 14.61 3.46 11.05
CA SER A 86 13.74 4.59 11.37
C SER A 86 14.01 5.68 10.35
N PHE A 87 13.02 5.99 9.51
CA PHE A 87 13.06 7.19 8.66
C PHE A 87 12.87 8.49 9.46
N ASN A 88 12.64 8.38 10.78
CA ASN A 88 12.56 9.51 11.71
C ASN A 88 13.87 9.75 12.46
N LEU A 89 14.04 10.98 12.97
CA LEU A 89 15.19 11.47 13.74
C LEU A 89 15.50 10.67 15.02
N ASP A 90 14.65 9.74 15.43
CA ASP A 90 14.78 9.02 16.69
C ASP A 90 16.02 8.11 16.72
N ALA A 91 16.39 7.46 15.60
CA ALA A 91 17.66 6.72 15.55
C ALA A 91 18.89 7.64 15.62
N VAL A 92 18.79 8.86 15.09
CA VAL A 92 19.89 9.84 15.16
C VAL A 92 20.03 10.36 16.59
N LYS A 93 18.92 10.71 17.25
CA LYS A 93 18.90 11.11 18.67
C LYS A 93 19.48 10.02 19.57
N ALA A 94 19.06 8.77 19.38
CA ALA A 94 19.58 7.64 20.15
C ALA A 94 21.10 7.43 19.95
N LYS A 95 21.62 7.62 18.73
CA LYS A 95 23.07 7.58 18.47
C LYS A 95 23.82 8.73 19.14
N ILE A 96 23.26 9.94 19.11
CA ILE A 96 23.88 11.12 19.75
C ILE A 96 23.91 10.94 21.27
N GLU A 97 22.85 10.43 21.88
CA GLU A 97 22.80 10.15 23.31
C GLU A 97 23.81 9.06 23.71
N ALA A 98 23.88 7.97 22.95
CA ALA A 98 24.87 6.92 23.18
C ALA A 98 26.31 7.44 23.08
N ALA A 99 26.60 8.29 22.09
CA ALA A 99 27.90 8.93 21.92
C ALA A 99 28.23 9.90 23.06
N ARG A 100 27.26 10.70 23.52
CA ARG A 100 27.43 11.60 24.68
C ARG A 100 27.70 10.82 25.97
N ALA A 101 26.98 9.72 26.20
CA ALA A 101 27.20 8.87 27.37
C ALA A 101 28.59 8.19 27.33
N ALA A 102 29.06 7.79 26.15
CA ALA A 102 30.39 7.21 25.98
C ALA A 102 31.53 8.22 26.16
N MET A 103 31.35 9.50 25.81
CA MET A 103 32.34 10.56 26.05
C MET A 103 32.35 11.09 27.49
N SER A 104 31.30 10.80 28.27
CA SER A 104 31.19 11.20 29.68
C SER A 104 31.86 10.23 30.64
N LYS A 105 32.48 9.15 30.14
CA LYS A 105 33.10 8.08 30.92
C LYS A 105 34.59 8.04 30.63
#